data_AF-A0A378MSM5-F1
#
_entry.id   AF-A0A378MSM5-F1
#
_cell.length_a   1.000
_cell.length_b   1.000
_cell.length_c   1.000
_cell.angle_alpha   90.00
_cell.angle_beta   90.00
_cell.angle_gamma   90.00
#
_symmetry.space_group_name_H-M   'P 1'
#
loop_
_entity.id
_entity.type
_entity.pdbx_description
1 polymer ?
#
loop_
_entity_poly.entity_id
_entity_poly.type
_entity_poly.pdbx_seq_one_letter_code
_entity_poly.pdbx_strand_id
1 'polypeptide(L)' 'MSKAIRYGYFGSKKDEAAGEQIRLALPENLQRYCLNLAGQTDLNQAVDLIADCNAVVSNDSGLMHIAAALK' A
#
# COMPACT_ATOMS: atom_id res chain seq x y z
N MET A 1 -5.48 -15.88 -16.58
CA MET A 1 -5.85 -15.87 -15.14
C MET A 1 -6.03 -14.43 -14.72
N SER A 2 -7.24 -14.00 -14.36
CA SER A 2 -7.51 -12.63 -13.90
C SER A 2 -6.81 -12.43 -12.55
N LYS A 3 -5.79 -11.57 -12.48
CA LYS A 3 -5.11 -11.22 -11.21
C LYS A 3 -6.17 -10.57 -10.32
N ALA A 4 -6.47 -11.14 -9.16
CA ALA A 4 -7.41 -10.54 -8.22
C ALA A 4 -6.87 -9.15 -7.82
N ILE A 5 -7.68 -8.10 -7.98
CA ILE A 5 -7.27 -6.74 -7.62
C ILE A 5 -7.10 -6.70 -6.09
N ARG A 6 -5.91 -6.27 -5.64
CA ARG A 6 -5.58 -6.05 -4.24
C ARG A 6 -4.91 -4.67 -4.13
N TYR A 7 -5.25 -3.94 -3.07
CA TYR A 7 -4.70 -2.63 -2.75
C TYR A 7 -3.83 -2.76 -1.50
N GLY A 8 -2.58 -2.29 -1.56
CA GLY A 8 -1.70 -2.20 -0.40
C GLY A 8 -1.59 -0.75 0.06
N TYR A 9 -1.76 -0.50 1.36
CA TYR A 9 -1.47 0.78 1.98
C TYR A 9 -0.10 0.70 2.67
N PHE A 10 0.87 1.45 2.16
CA PHE A 10 2.24 1.46 2.65
C PHE A 10 2.51 2.71 3.48
N GLY A 11 3.38 2.60 4.47
CA GLY A 11 3.74 3.70 5.34
C GLY A 11 4.55 3.24 6.55
N SER A 12 4.92 4.18 7.40
CA SER A 12 5.56 3.92 8.68
C SER A 12 4.55 3.42 9.71
N LYS A 13 5.02 3.02 10.91
CA LYS A 13 4.14 2.66 12.02
C LYS A 13 3.19 3.80 12.43
N LYS A 14 3.54 5.06 12.16
CA LYS A 14 2.68 6.22 12.44
C LYS A 14 1.45 6.27 11.52
N ASP A 15 1.54 5.64 10.35
CA ASP A 15 0.50 5.68 9.32
C ASP A 15 -0.50 4.52 9.45
N GLU A 16 -0.26 3.57 10.35
CA GLU A 16 -1.10 2.39 10.58
C GLU A 16 -2.55 2.77 10.89
N ALA A 17 -2.76 3.73 11.79
CA ALA A 17 -4.09 4.19 12.16
C ALA A 17 -4.84 4.83 10.97
N ALA A 18 -4.13 5.60 10.15
CA ALA A 18 -4.71 6.20 8.94
C ALA A 18 -5.06 5.13 7.90
N GLY A 19 -4.19 4.14 7.71
CA GLY A 19 -4.44 3.00 6.82
C GLY A 19 -5.67 2.19 7.26
N GLU A 20 -5.84 1.96 8.56
CA GLU A 20 -7.05 1.28 9.08
C GLU A 20 -8.31 2.11 8.88
N GLN A 21 -8.25 3.44 9.08
CA GLN A 21 -9.40 4.31 8.80
C GLN A 21 -9.84 4.22 7.34
N ILE A 22 -8.89 4.22 6.40
CA ILE A 22 -9.16 4.05 4.96
C ILE A 22 -9.80 2.68 4.70
N ARG A 23 -9.22 1.60 5.25
CA ARG A 23 -9.72 0.24 5.08
C ARG A 23 -11.14 0.10 5.62
N LEU A 24 -11.43 0.66 6.79
CA LEU A 24 -12.74 0.60 7.46
C LEU A 24 -13.80 1.49 6.80
N ALA A 25 -13.39 2.55 6.08
CA ALA A 25 -14.30 3.38 5.30
C ALA A 25 -14.84 2.66 4.05
N LEU A 26 -14.23 1.54 3.65
CA LEU A 26 -14.72 0.72 2.54
C LEU A 26 -15.92 -0.15 2.96
N PRO A 27 -16.87 -0.42 2.04
CA PRO A 27 -17.89 -1.46 2.25
C PRO A 27 -17.27 -2.80 2.69
N GLU A 28 -17.94 -3.50 3.60
CA GLU A 28 -17.40 -4.71 4.27
C GLU A 28 -16.89 -5.77 3.27
N ASN A 29 -17.61 -5.99 2.18
CA ASN A 29 -17.25 -6.93 1.12
C ASN A 29 -15.98 -6.52 0.34
N LEU A 30 -15.59 -5.25 0.39
CA LEU A 30 -14.41 -4.70 -0.27
C LEU A 30 -13.18 -4.62 0.65
N GLN A 31 -13.38 -4.58 1.97
CA GLN A 31 -12.28 -4.44 2.93
C GLN A 31 -11.22 -5.52 2.78
N ARG A 32 -11.61 -6.76 2.43
CA ARG A 32 -10.67 -7.89 2.22
C ARG A 32 -9.69 -7.70 1.07
N TYR A 33 -9.94 -6.74 0.17
CA TYR A 33 -9.06 -6.41 -0.94
C TYR A 33 -8.13 -5.24 -0.62
N CYS A 34 -8.28 -4.58 0.54
CA CYS A 34 -7.41 -3.49 0.98
C CYS A 34 -6.61 -3.96 2.19
N LEU A 35 -5.30 -4.17 1.99
CA LEU A 35 -4.37 -4.58 3.02
C LEU A 35 -3.65 -3.35 3.54
N ASN A 36 -3.76 -3.12 4.85
CA ASN A 36 -2.91 -2.15 5.52
C ASN A 36 -1.57 -2.81 5.85
N LEU A 37 -0.50 -2.32 5.23
CA LEU A 37 0.88 -2.78 5.42
C LEU A 37 1.73 -1.71 6.13
N ALA A 38 1.13 -0.58 6.54
CA ALA A 38 1.86 0.48 7.21
C ALA A 38 2.45 0.00 8.54
N GLY A 39 3.76 0.17 8.69
CA GLY A 39 4.52 -0.32 9.85
C GLY A 39 4.67 -1.84 9.93
N GLN A 40 4.29 -2.59 8.89
CA GLN A 40 4.43 -4.05 8.82
C GLN A 40 5.55 -4.49 7.88
N THR A 41 6.15 -3.56 7.14
CA THR A 41 7.25 -3.82 6.22
C THR A 41 8.47 -3.00 6.60
N ASP A 42 9.67 -3.54 6.40
CA ASP A 42 10.87 -2.72 6.29
C ASP A 42 10.96 -2.03 4.91
N LEU A 43 12.02 -1.23 4.71
CA LEU A 43 12.19 -0.48 3.47
C LEU A 43 12.37 -1.37 2.24
N ASN A 44 13.15 -2.46 2.36
CA ASN A 44 13.42 -3.35 1.24
C ASN A 44 12.17 -4.14 0.87
N GLN A 45 11.43 -4.63 1.86
CA GLN A 45 10.14 -5.29 1.66
C GLN A 45 9.12 -4.36 1.00
N ALA A 46 9.07 -3.09 1.41
CA ALA A 46 8.22 -2.10 0.77
C ALA A 46 8.61 -1.87 -0.70
N VAL A 47 9.91 -1.77 -1.00
CA VAL A 47 10.43 -1.64 -2.38
C VAL A 47 9.99 -2.84 -3.24
N ASP A 48 10.19 -4.06 -2.76
CA ASP A 48 9.82 -5.28 -3.49
C ASP A 48 8.31 -5.33 -3.79
N LEU A 49 7.47 -5.02 -2.80
CA LEU A 49 6.02 -5.01 -2.97
C LEU A 49 5.54 -3.89 -3.89
N ILE A 50 6.18 -2.72 -3.85
CA ILE A 50 5.89 -1.60 -4.75
C ILE A 50 6.29 -1.96 -6.19
N ALA A 51 7.40 -2.68 -6.40
CA ALA A 51 7.82 -3.15 -7.72
C ALA A 51 6.79 -4.09 -8.38
N ASP A 52 6.08 -4.89 -7.57
CA ASP A 52 5.00 -5.77 -8.03
C ASP A 52 3.65 -5.06 -8.29
N CYS A 53 3.52 -3.79 -7.90
CA CYS A 53 2.29 -3.02 -8.06
C CYS A 53 2.08 -2.58 -9.51
N ASN A 54 0.87 -2.79 -10.03
CA ASN A 54 0.50 -2.32 -11.37
C ASN A 54 0.43 -0.78 -11.46
N ALA A 55 0.01 -0.13 -10.37
CA ALA A 55 -0.07 1.31 -10.24
C ALA A 55 0.15 1.71 -8.78
N VAL A 56 0.64 2.93 -8.56
CA VAL A 56 0.87 3.50 -7.24
C VAL A 56 0.23 4.89 -7.20
N VAL A 57 -0.52 5.16 -6.13
CA VAL A 57 -1.02 6.49 -5.79
C VAL A 57 -0.31 6.87 -4.49
N SER A 58 0.41 7.99 -4.50
CA SER A 58 1.22 8.40 -3.35
C SER A 58 1.15 9.92 -3.19
N ASN A 59 1.21 10.37 -1.94
CA ASN A 59 1.57 11.74 -1.61
C ASN A 59 3.07 11.97 -1.86
N ASP A 60 3.51 13.23 -1.95
CA ASP A 60 4.92 13.57 -2.08
C ASP A 60 5.69 13.18 -0.81
N SER A 61 6.28 11.99 -0.85
CA SER A 61 6.88 11.28 0.27
C SER A 61 8.06 10.46 -0.22
N GLY A 62 8.91 9.99 0.70
CA GLY A 62 10.06 9.15 0.34
C GLY A 62 9.69 7.90 -0.47
N LEU A 63 8.53 7.29 -0.20
CA LEU A 63 8.03 6.14 -0.96
C LEU A 63 7.61 6.51 -2.39
N MET A 64 7.21 7.76 -2.66
CA MET A 64 6.92 8.23 -4.02
C MET A 64 8.17 8.17 -4.91
N HIS A 65 9.31 8.63 -4.39
CA HIS A 65 10.58 8.59 -5.14
C HIS A 65 10.99 7.15 -5.46
N ILE A 66 10.77 6.23 -4.53
CA ILE A 66 11.01 4.80 -4.74
C ILE A 66 10.11 4.27 -5.86
N ALA A 67 8.81 4.55 -5.81
CA ALA A 67 7.87 4.12 -6.85
C ALA A 67 8.23 4.69 -8.24
N ALA A 68 8.76 5.91 -8.30
CA ALA A 68 9.23 6.53 -9.53
C ALA A 68 10.52 5.88 -10.07
N ALA A 69 11.39 5.37 -9.20
CA ALA A 69 12.65 4.72 -9.59
C ALA A 69 12.47 3.25 -10.06
N LEU A 70 11.38 2.61 -9.66
CA LEU A 70 11.06 1.23 -10.02
C LEU A 70 10.34 1.10 -11.38
N LYS A 71 10.10 2.21 -12.08
CA LYS A 71 9.47 2.28 -13.40
C LYS A 71 10.41 2.83 -14.46
#